data_AF-A0A4P9XH62-F1
#
_entry.id   AF-A0A4P9XH62-F1
#
_cell.length_a   1.000
_cell.length_b   1.000
_cell.length_c   1.000
_cell.angle_alpha   90.00
_cell.angle_beta   90.00
_cell.angle_gamma   90.00
#
_symmetry.space_group_name_H-M   'P 1'
#
loop_
_entity.id
_entity.type
_entity.pdbx_description
1 polymer ?
#
loop_
_entity_poly.entity_id
_entity_poly.type
_entity_poly.pdbx_seq_one_letter_code
_entity_poly.pdbx_strand_id
1 'polypeptide(L)'
;MIVDGPLPPWGHACYWMTNVRHCQDTDIHFGITLTGAVMHLVPFFLGVHVLWLRQQGLWRGLVHRVRGYRMPSGVECVLLCWSLAGLARATHLLLTAFDVLPGLLARELSFNLSYYPFISGVILFTGGLVSVIPASLTEHTPKPILPLSAHNSSKDGIRRAKSNQSALRRASGYRVRAPPLYALQPIILAMLFWQPLLVLPFTVLHALAQSAGDWEWAGIWRRCEFLLWAAQLCTITIIVAYYSSQISLIMRVCFSTAEQSREHSTPSAICQQCI
;
A
#
# COMPACT_ATOMS: atom_id res chain seq x y z
N MET A 1 -38.58 13.69 -7.05
CA MET A 1 -39.13 13.39 -8.39
C MET A 1 -38.77 11.95 -8.68
N ILE A 2 -39.65 11.02 -8.31
CA ILE A 2 -39.47 9.58 -8.52
C ILE A 2 -39.94 9.35 -9.95
N VAL A 3 -39.00 9.01 -10.83
CA VAL A 3 -39.31 8.74 -12.23
C VAL A 3 -39.84 7.31 -12.27
N ASP A 4 -41.17 7.19 -12.34
CA ASP A 4 -41.87 5.96 -12.72
C ASP A 4 -41.59 5.69 -14.21
N GLY A 5 -40.38 5.23 -14.49
CA GLY A 5 -39.97 4.67 -15.77
C GLY A 5 -39.76 3.16 -15.66
N PRO A 6 -39.63 2.43 -16.78
CA PRO A 6 -39.18 1.05 -16.76
C PRO A 6 -37.94 0.95 -15.87
N LEU A 7 -37.82 -0.13 -15.09
CA LEU A 7 -36.68 -0.44 -14.21
C LEU A 7 -35.42 0.28 -14.70
N PRO A 8 -34.72 1.07 -13.85
CA PRO A 8 -33.56 1.83 -14.28
C PRO A 8 -32.69 0.90 -15.15
N PRO A 9 -32.16 1.36 -16.31
CA PRO A 9 -31.64 0.54 -17.43
C PRO A 9 -30.41 -0.34 -17.09
N TRP A 10 -30.35 -0.94 -15.91
CA TRP A 10 -29.20 -1.51 -15.23
C TRP A 10 -29.33 -3.05 -15.19
N GLY A 11 -30.39 -3.59 -15.80
CA GLY A 11 -30.66 -5.02 -15.92
C GLY A 11 -30.97 -5.70 -14.59
N HIS A 12 -31.19 -7.02 -14.63
CA HIS A 12 -31.32 -7.89 -13.44
C HIS A 12 -30.01 -8.01 -12.63
N ALA A 13 -28.95 -7.29 -12.98
CA ALA A 13 -27.62 -7.45 -12.39
C ALA A 13 -27.51 -6.66 -11.08
N CYS A 14 -28.00 -7.26 -10.00
CA CYS A 14 -27.82 -6.76 -8.65
C CYS A 14 -26.37 -6.94 -8.22
N TYR A 15 -25.73 -5.84 -7.86
CA TYR A 15 -24.37 -5.86 -7.32
C TYR A 15 -24.39 -5.19 -5.97
N TRP A 16 -24.22 -5.97 -4.89
CA TRP A 16 -24.38 -5.51 -3.51
C TRP A 16 -23.53 -4.28 -3.13
N MET A 17 -22.50 -3.97 -3.92
CA MET A 17 -21.65 -2.80 -3.71
C MET A 17 -22.18 -1.54 -4.42
N THR A 18 -22.89 -1.65 -5.54
CA THR A 18 -23.31 -0.47 -6.34
C THR A 18 -24.82 -0.40 -6.60
N ASN A 19 -25.55 -1.51 -6.52
CA ASN A 19 -27.00 -1.53 -6.63
C ASN A 19 -27.65 -2.56 -5.69
N VAL A 20 -28.36 -2.05 -4.68
CA VAL A 20 -28.93 -2.84 -3.58
C VAL A 20 -30.47 -2.82 -3.59
N ARG A 21 -31.09 -1.77 -4.12
CA ARG A 21 -32.55 -1.56 -4.16
C ARG A 21 -33.13 -1.96 -5.52
N HIS A 22 -34.43 -2.25 -5.55
CA HIS A 22 -35.18 -2.61 -6.76
C HIS A 22 -34.64 -3.86 -7.47
N CYS A 23 -34.17 -4.79 -6.65
CA CYS A 23 -33.44 -5.98 -7.05
C CYS A 23 -34.15 -7.24 -6.55
N GLN A 24 -33.94 -8.37 -7.25
CA GLN A 24 -34.26 -9.66 -6.66
C GLN A 24 -33.45 -9.83 -5.37
N ASP A 25 -34.07 -10.32 -4.30
CA ASP A 25 -33.43 -10.49 -2.99
C ASP A 25 -32.87 -9.20 -2.38
N THR A 26 -33.56 -8.06 -2.59
CA THR A 26 -33.19 -6.74 -2.05
C THR A 26 -32.87 -6.79 -0.55
N ASP A 27 -33.66 -7.51 0.26
CA ASP A 27 -33.45 -7.60 1.72
C ASP A 27 -32.12 -8.28 2.07
N ILE A 28 -31.73 -9.32 1.33
CA ILE A 28 -30.46 -10.03 1.51
C ILE A 28 -29.31 -9.10 1.14
N HIS A 29 -29.39 -8.44 -0.02
CA HIS A 29 -28.38 -7.49 -0.45
C HIS A 29 -28.24 -6.33 0.54
N PHE A 30 -29.35 -5.78 1.04
CA PHE A 30 -29.35 -4.71 2.04
C PHE A 30 -28.71 -5.16 3.35
N GLY A 31 -29.05 -6.37 3.84
CA GLY A 31 -28.41 -6.95 5.03
C GLY A 31 -26.91 -7.14 4.87
N ILE A 32 -26.44 -7.63 3.72
CA ILE A 32 -25.01 -7.77 3.39
C ILE A 32 -24.33 -6.40 3.38
N THR A 33 -24.91 -5.40 2.72
CA THR A 33 -24.36 -4.05 2.61
C THR A 33 -24.25 -3.38 3.99
N LEU A 34 -25.27 -3.50 4.84
CA LEU A 34 -25.24 -2.94 6.19
C LEU A 34 -24.22 -3.64 7.09
N THR A 35 -24.17 -4.98 7.03
CA THR A 35 -23.15 -5.76 7.76
C THR A 35 -21.75 -5.38 7.31
N GLY A 36 -21.53 -5.24 6.00
CA GLY A 36 -20.28 -4.75 5.44
C GLY A 36 -19.89 -3.36 5.95
N ALA A 37 -20.85 -2.43 6.04
CA ALA A 37 -20.61 -1.10 6.57
C ALA A 37 -20.13 -1.16 8.03
N VAL A 38 -20.81 -1.94 8.88
CA VAL A 38 -20.41 -2.14 10.29
C VAL A 38 -19.01 -2.75 10.39
N MET A 39 -18.72 -3.78 9.58
CA MET A 39 -17.40 -4.43 9.56
C MET A 39 -16.27 -3.49 9.13
N HIS A 40 -16.56 -2.47 8.31
CA HIS A 40 -15.58 -1.45 7.93
C HIS A 40 -15.44 -0.30 8.95
N LEU A 41 -16.46 -0.06 9.79
CA LEU A 41 -16.37 0.91 10.88
C LEU A 41 -15.44 0.42 12.01
N VAL A 42 -15.40 -0.89 12.29
CA VAL A 42 -14.52 -1.47 13.33
C VAL A 42 -13.03 -1.12 13.10
N PRO A 43 -12.41 -1.43 11.95
CA PRO A 43 -11.01 -1.07 11.70
C PRO A 43 -10.80 0.44 11.62
N PHE A 44 -11.81 1.22 11.20
CA PHE A 44 -11.74 2.68 11.26
C PHE A 44 -11.59 3.19 12.70
N PHE A 45 -12.47 2.79 13.62
CA PHE A 45 -12.40 3.22 15.01
C PHE A 45 -11.13 2.73 15.70
N LEU A 46 -10.71 1.49 15.46
CA LEU A 46 -9.45 0.97 15.96
C LEU A 46 -8.27 1.79 15.44
N GLY A 47 -8.25 2.08 14.14
CA GLY A 47 -7.20 2.87 13.51
C GLY A 47 -7.13 4.30 14.07
N VAL A 48 -8.28 4.97 14.18
CA VAL A 48 -8.39 6.30 14.81
C VAL A 48 -7.91 6.28 16.26
N HIS A 49 -8.26 5.25 17.03
CA HIS A 49 -7.78 5.11 18.41
C HIS A 49 -6.25 5.00 18.49
N VAL A 50 -5.63 4.18 17.63
CA VAL A 50 -4.16 4.07 17.59
C VAL A 50 -3.52 5.38 17.12
N LEU A 51 -4.09 6.05 16.12
CA LEU A 51 -3.61 7.36 15.65
C LEU A 51 -3.70 8.42 16.76
N TRP A 52 -4.78 8.41 17.53
CA TRP A 52 -4.98 9.29 18.68
C TRP A 52 -3.90 9.06 19.76
N LEU A 53 -3.61 7.81 20.10
CA LEU A 53 -2.53 7.47 21.04
C LEU A 53 -1.15 7.92 20.54
N ARG A 54 -0.96 8.05 19.22
CA ARG A 54 0.30 8.45 18.57
C ARG A 54 0.35 9.92 18.13
N GLN A 55 -0.64 10.74 18.51
CA GLN A 55 -0.83 12.10 17.99
C GLN A 55 0.39 13.02 18.11
N GLN A 56 1.20 12.89 19.17
CA GLN A 56 2.38 13.74 19.40
C GLN A 56 3.54 13.45 18.43
N GLY A 57 3.53 12.31 17.74
CA GLY A 57 4.59 11.88 16.81
C GLY A 57 4.14 11.64 15.37
N LEU A 58 2.83 11.63 15.09
CA LEU A 58 2.29 11.16 13.82
C LEU A 58 2.85 11.91 12.60
N TRP A 59 2.79 13.24 12.62
CA TRP A 59 3.21 14.07 11.50
C TRP A 59 4.71 14.00 11.23
N ARG A 60 5.51 13.78 12.27
CA ARG A 60 6.95 13.54 12.15
C ARG A 60 7.25 12.12 11.67
N GLY A 61 6.34 11.17 11.95
CA GLY A 61 6.45 9.77 11.59
C GLY A 61 6.00 9.46 10.16
N LEU A 62 5.00 10.16 9.60
CA LEU A 62 4.41 9.82 8.30
C LEU A 62 5.43 9.81 7.15
N VAL A 63 6.34 10.78 7.14
CA VAL A 63 7.41 10.87 6.14
C VAL A 63 8.71 11.13 6.87
N HIS A 64 9.70 10.27 6.65
CA HIS A 64 11.02 10.40 7.22
C HIS A 64 12.06 10.62 6.11
N ARG A 65 13.19 11.23 6.48
CA ARG A 65 14.28 11.50 5.53
C ARG A 65 15.29 10.36 5.58
N VAL A 66 15.39 9.60 4.48
CA VAL A 66 16.40 8.56 4.29
C VAL A 66 17.37 9.02 3.20
N ARG A 67 18.61 9.35 3.59
CA ARG A 67 19.70 9.73 2.66
C ARG A 67 19.32 10.87 1.70
N GLY A 68 18.66 11.90 2.23
CA GLY A 68 18.21 13.07 1.45
C GLY A 68 16.84 12.91 0.78
N TYR A 69 16.33 11.69 0.66
CA TYR A 69 15.01 11.41 0.08
C TYR A 69 13.94 11.37 1.16
N ARG A 70 12.74 11.85 0.83
CA ARG A 70 11.54 11.70 1.67
C ARG A 70 10.90 10.34 1.36
N MET A 71 10.74 9.51 2.38
CA MET A 71 10.14 8.18 2.28
C MET A 71 8.99 8.03 3.28
N PRO A 72 7.91 7.32 2.90
CA PRO A 72 6.80 7.07 3.80
C PRO A 72 7.24 6.18 4.96
N SER A 73 6.72 6.40 6.16
CA SER A 73 6.76 5.37 7.20
C SER A 73 5.72 4.32 6.89
N GLY A 74 6.16 3.09 6.66
CA GLY A 74 5.27 2.02 6.23
C GLY A 74 4.11 1.83 7.19
N VAL A 75 4.38 1.73 8.50
CA VAL A 75 3.37 1.46 9.54
C VAL A 75 2.39 2.62 9.67
N GLU A 76 2.89 3.86 9.75
CA GLU A 76 2.02 5.04 9.94
C GLU A 76 1.15 5.29 8.70
N CYS A 77 1.71 5.13 7.50
CA CYS A 77 0.94 5.26 6.26
C CYS A 77 -0.12 4.17 6.11
N VAL A 78 0.17 2.92 6.47
CA VAL A 78 -0.85 1.84 6.46
C VAL A 78 -1.97 2.17 7.42
N LEU A 79 -1.64 2.54 8.66
CA LEU A 79 -2.63 2.82 9.69
C LEU A 79 -3.56 3.96 9.24
N LEU A 80 -2.99 5.04 8.72
CA LEU A 80 -3.77 6.17 8.18
C LEU A 80 -4.64 5.74 6.99
N CYS A 81 -4.04 5.11 5.99
CA CYS A 81 -4.73 4.71 4.76
C CYS A 81 -5.85 3.70 5.01
N TRP A 82 -5.63 2.70 5.88
CA TRP A 82 -6.66 1.71 6.21
C TRP A 82 -7.77 2.29 7.07
N SER A 83 -7.48 3.25 7.96
CA SER A 83 -8.51 4.01 8.66
C SER A 83 -9.41 4.76 7.67
N LEU A 84 -8.78 5.52 6.76
CA LEU A 84 -9.50 6.23 5.69
C LEU A 84 -10.28 5.27 4.79
N ALA A 85 -9.72 4.10 4.50
CA ALA A 85 -10.38 3.09 3.69
C ALA A 85 -11.63 2.54 4.38
N GLY A 86 -11.54 2.23 5.68
CA GLY A 86 -12.69 1.81 6.49
C GLY A 86 -13.81 2.85 6.48
N LEU A 87 -13.46 4.12 6.71
CA LEU A 87 -14.44 5.22 6.68
C LEU A 87 -15.06 5.42 5.29
N ALA A 88 -14.24 5.49 4.24
CA ALA A 88 -14.71 5.70 2.87
C ALA A 88 -15.61 4.56 2.42
N ARG A 89 -15.27 3.32 2.80
CA ARG A 89 -16.03 2.12 2.46
C ARG A 89 -17.34 2.03 3.22
N ALA A 90 -17.33 2.28 4.53
CA ALA A 90 -18.55 2.35 5.32
C ALA A 90 -19.50 3.43 4.79
N THR A 91 -18.95 4.64 4.52
CA THR A 91 -19.72 5.74 3.93
C THR A 91 -20.34 5.34 2.60
N HIS A 92 -19.56 4.79 1.68
CA HIS A 92 -20.06 4.33 0.38
C HIS A 92 -21.19 3.30 0.54
N LEU A 93 -21.00 2.27 1.36
CA LEU A 93 -22.00 1.23 1.57
C LEU A 93 -23.29 1.79 2.18
N LEU A 94 -23.19 2.70 3.15
CA LEU A 94 -24.36 3.36 3.73
C LEU A 94 -25.09 4.23 2.69
N LEU A 95 -24.35 5.03 1.91
CA LEU A 95 -24.94 5.85 0.86
C LEU A 95 -25.62 5.00 -0.22
N THR A 96 -25.06 3.83 -0.58
CA THR A 96 -25.69 2.87 -1.49
C THR A 96 -26.92 2.20 -0.87
N ALA A 97 -26.85 1.79 0.41
CA ALA A 97 -27.95 1.10 1.11
C ALA A 97 -29.19 2.00 1.28
N PHE A 98 -28.97 3.29 1.55
CA PHE A 98 -30.02 4.31 1.69
C PHE A 98 -30.36 5.02 0.38
N ASP A 99 -29.81 4.56 -0.75
CA ASP A 99 -30.07 5.10 -2.09
C ASP A 99 -29.84 6.62 -2.21
N VAL A 100 -28.77 7.12 -1.59
CA VAL A 100 -28.41 8.54 -1.59
C VAL A 100 -27.63 8.93 -2.85
N LEU A 101 -26.91 7.98 -3.47
CA LEU A 101 -26.08 8.24 -4.65
C LEU A 101 -26.92 8.22 -5.94
N PRO A 102 -27.03 9.36 -6.66
CA PRO A 102 -27.86 9.45 -7.86
C PRO A 102 -27.16 8.79 -9.05
N GLY A 103 -27.79 7.75 -9.60
CA GLY A 103 -27.33 7.14 -10.84
C GLY A 103 -26.07 6.28 -10.71
N LEU A 104 -25.77 5.54 -11.77
CA LEU A 104 -24.75 4.49 -11.75
C LEU A 104 -23.35 5.07 -11.66
N LEU A 105 -23.12 6.16 -12.38
CA LEU A 105 -21.83 6.85 -12.38
C LEU A 105 -21.43 7.28 -10.97
N ALA A 106 -22.33 7.89 -10.19
CA ALA A 106 -22.02 8.29 -8.82
C ALA A 106 -21.70 7.08 -7.92
N ARG A 107 -22.44 5.97 -8.10
CA ARG A 107 -22.23 4.72 -7.36
C ARG A 107 -20.89 4.07 -7.70
N GLU A 108 -20.55 3.92 -8.98
CA GLU A 108 -19.26 3.35 -9.44
C GLU A 108 -18.05 4.24 -9.08
N LEU A 109 -18.22 5.57 -9.14
CA LEU A 109 -17.18 6.52 -8.71
C LEU A 109 -16.94 6.44 -7.20
N SER A 110 -18.02 6.50 -6.41
CA SER A 110 -17.94 6.37 -4.95
C SER A 110 -17.34 5.02 -4.55
N PHE A 111 -17.73 3.96 -5.26
CA PHE A 111 -17.18 2.62 -5.11
C PHE A 111 -15.67 2.61 -5.32
N ASN A 112 -15.19 3.10 -6.47
CA ASN A 112 -13.75 3.14 -6.78
C ASN A 112 -12.96 4.03 -5.81
N LEU A 113 -13.48 5.20 -5.46
CA LEU A 113 -12.86 6.10 -4.48
C LEU A 113 -12.75 5.44 -3.10
N SER A 114 -13.70 4.58 -2.70
CA SER A 114 -13.64 3.86 -1.43
C SER A 114 -12.52 2.82 -1.36
N TYR A 115 -12.05 2.31 -2.50
CA TYR A 115 -10.92 1.36 -2.57
C TYR A 115 -9.55 2.04 -2.67
N TYR A 116 -9.51 3.29 -3.13
CA TYR A 116 -8.25 4.00 -3.33
C TYR A 116 -7.35 4.06 -2.09
N PRO A 117 -7.86 4.33 -0.87
CA PRO A 117 -7.04 4.33 0.32
C PRO A 117 -6.48 2.95 0.68
N PHE A 118 -7.20 1.85 0.40
CA PHE A 118 -6.67 0.48 0.63
C PHE A 118 -5.39 0.23 -0.15
N ILE A 119 -5.44 0.49 -1.46
CA ILE A 119 -4.30 0.26 -2.35
C ILE A 119 -3.16 1.22 -2.06
N SER A 120 -3.48 2.49 -1.79
CA SER A 120 -2.50 3.48 -1.36
C SER A 120 -1.77 3.04 -0.10
N GLY A 121 -2.49 2.47 0.87
CA GLY A 121 -1.91 1.91 2.09
C GLY A 121 -0.88 0.81 1.80
N VAL A 122 -1.22 -0.16 0.94
CA VAL A 122 -0.30 -1.26 0.58
C VAL A 122 0.93 -0.73 -0.17
N ILE A 123 0.76 0.21 -1.09
CA ILE A 123 1.88 0.81 -1.84
C ILE A 123 2.82 1.57 -0.89
N LEU A 124 2.28 2.42 -0.02
CA LEU A 124 3.07 3.20 0.94
C LEU A 124 3.74 2.31 1.98
N PHE A 125 3.07 1.25 2.43
CA PHE A 125 3.66 0.22 3.28
C PHE A 125 4.91 -0.36 2.66
N THR A 126 4.77 -0.81 1.41
CA THR A 126 5.83 -1.47 0.66
C THR A 126 6.98 -0.49 0.46
N GLY A 127 6.70 0.75 0.09
CA GLY A 127 7.70 1.81 0.00
C GLY A 127 8.44 2.04 1.32
N GLY A 128 7.71 2.04 2.44
CA GLY A 128 8.27 2.12 3.78
C GLY A 128 9.17 0.93 4.12
N LEU A 129 8.73 -0.31 3.87
CA LEU A 129 9.53 -1.52 4.09
C LEU A 129 10.84 -1.52 3.30
N VAL A 130 10.81 -1.05 2.05
CA VAL A 130 12.02 -0.95 1.22
C VAL A 130 12.96 0.13 1.78
N SER A 131 12.42 1.23 2.32
CA SER A 131 13.22 2.33 2.86
C SER A 131 14.01 1.96 4.12
N VAL A 132 13.56 0.96 4.88
CA VAL A 132 14.25 0.48 6.09
C VAL A 132 15.46 -0.40 5.76
N ILE A 133 15.62 -0.87 4.51
CA ILE A 133 16.75 -1.72 4.13
C ILE A 133 18.07 -0.90 4.20
N PRO A 134 19.05 -1.33 5.03
CA PRO A 134 20.34 -0.65 5.13
C PRO A 134 21.09 -0.60 3.79
N ALA A 135 21.65 0.56 3.42
CA ALA A 135 22.43 0.75 2.18
C ALA A 135 23.67 -0.14 2.15
N SER A 136 24.17 -0.51 3.32
CA SER A 136 25.34 -1.39 3.43
C SER A 136 25.09 -2.74 2.76
N LEU A 137 23.83 -3.19 2.77
CA LEU A 137 23.37 -4.46 2.22
C LEU A 137 22.97 -4.35 0.74
N THR A 138 22.74 -3.15 0.21
CA THR A 138 22.30 -2.95 -1.18
C THR A 138 23.48 -2.92 -2.16
N GLU A 139 23.34 -3.59 -3.30
CA GLU A 139 24.38 -3.72 -4.33
C GLU A 139 24.78 -2.38 -4.97
N HIS A 140 23.85 -1.42 -5.08
CA HIS A 140 24.00 -0.21 -5.90
C HIS A 140 24.60 1.02 -5.20
N THR A 141 25.11 0.91 -3.97
CA THR A 141 25.65 2.08 -3.25
C THR A 141 27.07 2.39 -3.75
N PRO A 142 27.31 3.44 -4.58
CA PRO A 142 28.59 3.61 -5.27
C PRO A 142 29.70 4.10 -4.33
N LYS A 143 29.35 4.61 -3.14
CA LYS A 143 30.31 5.01 -2.10
C LYS A 143 29.66 4.79 -0.74
N PRO A 144 30.38 4.23 0.26
CA PRO A 144 29.91 4.28 1.63
C PRO A 144 29.80 5.75 2.02
N ILE A 145 28.58 6.21 2.29
CA ILE A 145 28.34 7.51 2.91
C ILE A 145 28.85 7.33 4.34
N LEU A 146 30.10 7.71 4.55
CA LEU A 146 30.67 7.83 5.89
C LEU A 146 29.73 8.74 6.69
N PRO A 147 29.29 8.33 7.89
CA PRO A 147 28.53 9.23 8.75
C PRO A 147 29.34 10.51 8.92
N LEU A 148 28.71 11.70 8.88
CA LEU A 148 29.42 12.98 9.04
C LEU A 148 30.26 13.04 10.33
N SER A 149 29.94 12.23 11.34
CA SER A 149 30.75 12.07 12.55
C SER A 149 32.11 11.40 12.31
N ALA A 150 32.30 10.70 11.19
CA ALA A 150 33.58 10.09 10.79
C ALA A 150 34.50 11.07 10.04
N HIS A 151 34.09 12.32 9.82
CA HIS A 151 34.95 13.33 9.21
C HIS A 151 36.15 13.70 10.11
N ASN A 152 36.06 13.38 11.41
CA ASN A 152 37.15 13.47 12.39
C ASN A 152 37.76 12.10 12.76
N SER A 153 37.31 11.01 12.13
CA SER A 153 37.84 9.68 12.42
C SER A 153 39.14 9.44 11.64
N SER A 154 40.17 8.93 12.32
CA SER A 154 41.44 8.52 11.71
C SER A 154 41.19 7.70 10.43
N LYS A 155 42.03 7.87 9.41
CA LYS A 155 42.01 7.08 8.16
C LYS A 155 41.90 5.57 8.43
N ASP A 156 42.38 5.11 9.58
CA ASP A 156 42.32 3.70 10.01
C ASP A 156 40.90 3.25 10.41
N GLY A 157 40.10 4.13 11.02
CA GLY A 157 38.70 3.83 11.34
C GLY A 157 37.85 3.63 10.08
N ILE A 158 38.08 4.46 9.07
CA ILE A 158 37.45 4.33 7.75
C ILE A 158 37.87 3.03 7.06
N ARG A 159 39.16 2.65 7.14
CA ARG A 159 39.66 1.38 6.61
C ARG A 159 39.05 0.17 7.32
N ARG A 160 38.95 0.17 8.66
CA ARG A 160 38.30 -0.88 9.44
C ARG A 160 36.83 -1.05 9.09
N ALA A 161 36.07 0.05 8.98
CA ALA A 161 34.66 -0.01 8.60
C ALA A 161 34.46 -0.63 7.20
N LYS A 162 35.27 -0.22 6.21
CA LYS A 162 35.24 -0.82 4.86
C LYS A 162 35.66 -2.28 4.86
N SER A 163 36.67 -2.66 5.65
CA SER A 163 37.13 -4.04 5.80
C SER A 163 36.06 -4.93 6.42
N ASN A 164 35.43 -4.49 7.51
CA ASN A 164 34.34 -5.24 8.16
C ASN A 164 33.13 -5.36 7.24
N GLN A 165 32.77 -4.31 6.50
CA GLN A 165 31.65 -4.36 5.55
C GLN A 165 31.92 -5.31 4.37
N SER A 166 33.15 -5.34 3.87
CA SER A 166 33.55 -6.26 2.80
C SER A 166 33.75 -7.70 3.29
N ALA A 167 34.14 -7.88 4.54
CA ALA A 167 34.15 -9.18 5.23
C ALA A 167 32.73 -9.70 5.45
N LEU A 168 31.79 -8.84 5.88
CA LEU A 168 30.37 -9.21 6.01
C LEU A 168 29.78 -9.62 4.67
N ARG A 169 30.03 -8.84 3.60
CA ARG A 169 29.60 -9.18 2.23
C ARG A 169 30.20 -10.50 1.72
N ARG A 170 31.44 -10.83 2.10
CA ARG A 170 32.08 -12.11 1.73
C ARG A 170 31.57 -13.27 2.57
N ALA A 171 31.42 -13.08 3.87
CA ALA A 171 30.96 -14.10 4.81
C ALA A 171 29.49 -14.44 4.59
N SER A 172 28.66 -13.46 4.24
CA SER A 172 27.25 -13.71 3.97
C SER A 172 27.03 -14.41 2.63
N GLY A 173 27.86 -14.20 1.60
CA GLY A 173 27.60 -14.67 0.23
C GLY A 173 26.35 -14.06 -0.44
N TYR A 174 25.45 -13.45 0.34
CA TYR A 174 24.21 -12.83 -0.11
C TYR A 174 24.43 -11.38 -0.54
N ARG A 175 24.09 -11.07 -1.80
CA ARG A 175 23.87 -9.69 -2.27
C ARG A 175 22.38 -9.42 -2.35
N VAL A 176 21.90 -8.50 -1.53
CA VAL A 176 20.53 -8.01 -1.63
C VAL A 176 20.46 -7.00 -2.78
N ARG A 177 19.78 -7.38 -3.85
CA ARG A 177 19.55 -6.50 -5.00
C ARG A 177 18.31 -5.64 -4.73
N ALA A 178 18.43 -4.63 -3.88
CA ALA A 178 17.39 -3.62 -3.77
C ALA A 178 17.63 -2.51 -4.82
N PRO A 179 16.61 -2.09 -5.59
CA PRO A 179 16.73 -0.91 -6.44
C PRO A 179 17.01 0.32 -5.57
N PRO A 180 17.70 1.32 -6.14
CA PRO A 180 18.04 2.53 -5.40
C PRO A 180 16.79 3.36 -5.08
N LEU A 181 16.84 4.10 -3.98
CA LEU A 181 15.72 4.91 -3.47
C LEU A 181 15.15 5.88 -4.50
N TYR A 182 16.00 6.47 -5.36
CA TYR A 182 15.56 7.37 -6.43
C TYR A 182 14.72 6.69 -7.51
N ALA A 183 14.92 5.38 -7.74
CA ALA A 183 14.13 4.60 -8.69
C ALA A 183 12.80 4.14 -8.06
N LEU A 184 12.76 3.99 -6.73
CA LEU A 184 11.57 3.59 -6.01
C LEU A 184 10.50 4.69 -5.97
N GLN A 185 10.89 5.95 -5.82
CA GLN A 185 9.95 7.09 -5.79
C GLN A 185 9.03 7.18 -7.03
N PRO A 186 9.53 7.18 -8.28
CA PRO A 186 8.67 7.22 -9.45
C PRO A 186 7.79 5.97 -9.56
N ILE A 187 8.27 4.80 -9.12
CA ILE A 187 7.46 3.57 -9.09
C ILE A 187 6.30 3.71 -8.10
N ILE A 188 6.56 4.18 -6.87
CA ILE A 188 5.53 4.44 -5.86
C ILE A 188 4.51 5.45 -6.40
N LEU A 189 4.97 6.57 -6.98
CA LEU A 189 4.09 7.57 -7.56
C LEU A 189 3.25 7.00 -8.70
N ALA A 190 3.86 6.28 -9.65
CA ALA A 190 3.15 5.62 -10.73
C ALA A 190 2.07 4.65 -10.20
N MET A 191 2.39 3.89 -9.16
CA MET A 191 1.43 2.96 -8.53
C MET A 191 0.30 3.69 -7.80
N LEU A 192 0.58 4.81 -7.12
CA LEU A 192 -0.43 5.64 -6.46
C LEU A 192 -1.36 6.32 -7.48
N PHE A 193 -0.83 6.73 -8.63
CA PHE A 193 -1.63 7.36 -9.68
C PHE A 193 -2.26 6.37 -10.68
N TRP A 194 -1.95 5.08 -10.57
CA TRP A 194 -2.50 4.04 -11.45
C TRP A 194 -4.03 4.04 -11.46
N GLN A 195 -4.68 4.13 -10.29
CA GLN A 195 -6.14 4.16 -10.22
C GLN A 195 -6.75 5.39 -10.88
N PRO A 196 -6.43 6.64 -10.47
CA PRO A 196 -7.05 7.81 -11.07
C PRO A 196 -6.70 8.01 -12.55
N LEU A 197 -5.52 7.56 -13.00
CA LEU A 197 -5.08 7.78 -14.39
C LEU A 197 -5.44 6.65 -15.34
N LEU A 198 -5.42 5.40 -14.88
CA LEU A 198 -5.62 4.24 -15.76
C LEU A 198 -6.97 3.57 -15.51
N VAL A 199 -7.35 3.32 -14.25
CA VAL A 199 -8.60 2.58 -13.94
C VAL A 199 -9.83 3.46 -14.08
N LEU A 200 -9.80 4.66 -13.49
CA LEU A 200 -10.95 5.57 -13.40
C LEU A 200 -11.57 5.91 -14.76
N PRO A 201 -10.82 6.16 -15.85
CA PRO A 201 -11.40 6.38 -17.17
C PRO A 201 -12.30 5.22 -17.62
N PHE A 202 -11.88 3.96 -17.41
CA PHE A 202 -12.69 2.80 -17.79
C PHE A 202 -13.91 2.61 -16.89
N THR A 203 -13.81 2.93 -15.60
CA THR A 203 -14.98 2.98 -14.71
C THR A 203 -16.01 4.00 -15.21
N VAL A 204 -15.57 5.19 -15.62
CA VAL A 204 -16.45 6.23 -16.16
C VAL A 204 -17.09 5.78 -17.48
N LEU A 205 -16.30 5.25 -18.41
CA LEU A 205 -16.80 4.74 -19.69
C LEU A 205 -17.79 3.58 -19.50
N HIS A 206 -17.51 2.66 -18.57
CA HIS A 206 -18.41 1.58 -18.19
C HIS A 206 -19.74 2.12 -17.69
N ALA A 207 -19.72 3.03 -16.72
CA ALA A 207 -20.93 3.59 -16.13
C ALA A 207 -21.75 4.41 -17.14
N LEU A 208 -21.10 5.15 -18.04
CA LEU A 208 -21.77 5.90 -19.10
C LEU A 208 -22.42 4.97 -20.14
N ALA A 209 -21.70 3.94 -20.60
CA ALA A 209 -22.25 2.96 -21.55
C ALA A 209 -23.45 2.21 -20.97
N GLN A 210 -23.35 1.78 -19.70
CA GLN A 210 -24.46 1.12 -19.02
C GLN A 210 -25.66 2.07 -18.81
N SER A 211 -25.41 3.34 -18.50
CA SER A 211 -26.48 4.35 -18.40
C SER A 211 -27.17 4.62 -19.74
N ALA A 212 -26.45 4.43 -20.85
CA ALA A 212 -27.00 4.53 -22.20
C ALA A 212 -27.73 3.26 -22.68
N GLY A 213 -27.70 2.17 -21.89
CA GLY A 213 -28.24 0.86 -22.27
C GLY A 213 -27.36 0.09 -23.27
N ASP A 214 -26.12 0.53 -23.47
CA ASP A 214 -25.14 -0.09 -24.36
C ASP A 214 -24.34 -1.17 -23.62
N TRP A 215 -24.98 -2.34 -23.48
CA TRP A 215 -24.48 -3.46 -22.69
C TRP A 215 -23.19 -4.08 -23.20
N GLU A 216 -23.01 -4.09 -24.52
CA GLU A 216 -21.83 -4.63 -25.15
C GLU A 216 -20.60 -3.80 -24.77
N TRP A 217 -20.67 -2.48 -24.98
CA TRP A 217 -19.60 -1.57 -24.62
C TRP A 217 -19.39 -1.49 -23.11
N ALA A 218 -20.46 -1.49 -22.31
CA ALA A 218 -20.36 -1.56 -20.85
C ALA A 218 -19.56 -2.79 -20.39
N GLY A 219 -19.80 -3.95 -21.00
CA GLY A 219 -19.06 -5.19 -20.72
C GLY A 219 -17.59 -5.12 -21.13
N ILE A 220 -17.28 -4.52 -22.28
CA ILE A 220 -15.90 -4.31 -22.74
C ILE A 220 -15.14 -3.42 -21.76
N TRP A 221 -15.70 -2.26 -21.40
CA TRP A 221 -15.06 -1.33 -20.47
C TRP A 221 -14.84 -1.94 -19.08
N ARG A 222 -15.80 -2.72 -18.59
CA ARG A 222 -15.66 -3.42 -17.31
C ARG A 222 -14.53 -4.45 -17.32
N ARG A 223 -14.35 -5.18 -18.42
CA ARG A 223 -13.21 -6.11 -18.58
C ARG A 223 -11.89 -5.37 -18.59
N CYS A 224 -11.79 -4.25 -19.30
CA CYS A 224 -10.59 -3.39 -19.30
C CYS A 224 -10.27 -2.86 -17.90
N GLU A 225 -11.28 -2.37 -17.17
CA GLU A 225 -11.16 -1.95 -15.77
C GLU A 225 -10.58 -3.08 -14.90
N PHE A 226 -11.16 -4.28 -14.95
CA PHE A 226 -10.70 -5.42 -14.17
C PHE A 226 -9.30 -5.92 -14.56
N LEU A 227 -8.94 -5.88 -15.84
CA LEU A 227 -7.59 -6.20 -16.30
C LEU A 227 -6.55 -5.24 -15.72
N LEU A 228 -6.86 -3.93 -15.67
CA LEU A 228 -5.97 -2.94 -15.07
C LEU A 228 -5.85 -3.09 -13.56
N TRP A 229 -6.95 -3.44 -12.87
CA TRP A 229 -6.93 -3.80 -11.46
C TRP A 229 -6.05 -5.04 -11.21
N ALA A 230 -6.26 -6.10 -11.98
CA ALA A 230 -5.47 -7.33 -11.87
C ALA A 230 -3.98 -7.06 -12.13
N ALA A 231 -3.66 -6.28 -13.16
CA ALA A 231 -2.27 -5.88 -13.45
C ALA A 231 -1.64 -5.12 -12.28
N GLN A 232 -2.36 -4.16 -11.68
CA GLN A 232 -1.89 -3.42 -10.51
C GLN A 232 -1.62 -4.34 -9.32
N LEU A 233 -2.59 -5.20 -8.97
CA LEU A 233 -2.49 -6.13 -7.84
C LEU A 233 -1.38 -7.16 -8.04
N CYS A 234 -1.24 -7.71 -9.25
CA CYS A 234 -0.13 -8.60 -9.59
C CYS A 234 1.21 -7.90 -9.43
N THR A 235 1.32 -6.65 -9.90
CA THR A 235 2.58 -5.88 -9.79
C THR A 235 2.92 -5.61 -8.33
N ILE A 236 1.94 -5.17 -7.52
CA ILE A 236 2.12 -4.99 -6.07
C ILE A 236 2.55 -6.31 -5.42
N THR A 237 1.90 -7.42 -5.75
CA THR A 237 2.21 -8.74 -5.20
C THR A 237 3.63 -9.18 -5.51
N ILE A 238 4.08 -9.01 -6.77
CA ILE A 238 5.44 -9.32 -7.19
C ILE A 238 6.45 -8.48 -6.40
N ILE A 239 6.20 -7.17 -6.27
CA ILE A 239 7.06 -6.26 -5.51
C ILE A 239 7.12 -6.68 -4.04
N VAL A 240 5.97 -6.89 -3.39
CA VAL A 240 5.89 -7.29 -1.97
C VAL A 240 6.58 -8.64 -1.74
N ALA A 241 6.31 -9.64 -2.58
CA ALA A 241 6.91 -10.97 -2.46
C ALA A 241 8.43 -10.90 -2.60
N TYR A 242 8.92 -10.14 -3.60
CA TYR A 242 10.34 -9.92 -3.80
C TYR A 242 11.01 -9.33 -2.56
N TYR A 243 10.49 -8.21 -2.05
CA TYR A 243 11.11 -7.54 -0.91
C TYR A 243 10.94 -8.29 0.41
N SER A 244 9.82 -8.98 0.61
CA SER A 244 9.61 -9.82 1.80
C SER A 244 10.63 -10.96 1.85
N SER A 245 10.96 -11.55 0.69
CA SER A 245 12.03 -12.54 0.56
C SER A 245 13.40 -11.95 0.92
N GLN A 246 13.71 -10.75 0.40
CA GLN A 246 14.97 -10.06 0.73
C GLN A 246 15.09 -9.73 2.22
N ILE A 247 14.02 -9.20 2.85
CA ILE A 247 14.00 -8.91 4.29
C ILE A 247 14.18 -10.19 5.10
N SER A 248 13.50 -11.28 4.71
CA SER A 248 13.64 -12.58 5.39
C SER A 248 15.07 -13.11 5.34
N LEU A 249 15.77 -12.94 4.22
CA LEU A 249 17.18 -13.29 4.08
C LEU A 249 18.08 -12.43 4.98
N ILE A 250 17.85 -11.11 5.02
CA ILE A 250 18.58 -10.19 5.91
C ILE A 250 18.41 -10.60 7.36
N MET A 251 17.16 -10.83 7.80
CA MET A 251 16.86 -11.22 9.18
C MET A 251 17.56 -12.52 9.58
N ARG A 252 17.59 -13.53 8.69
CA ARG A 252 18.32 -14.78 8.94
C ARG A 252 19.81 -14.56 9.18
N VAL A 253 20.45 -13.69 8.40
CA VAL A 253 21.88 -13.35 8.57
C VAL A 253 22.11 -12.56 9.86
N CYS A 254 21.21 -11.63 10.19
CA CYS A 254 21.31 -10.87 11.44
C CYS A 254 21.17 -11.77 12.67
N PHE A 255 20.27 -12.76 12.65
CA PHE A 255 20.11 -13.69 13.77
C PHE A 255 21.30 -14.65 13.92
N SER A 256 21.81 -15.23 12.84
CA SER A 256 22.95 -16.15 12.93
C SER A 256 24.22 -15.46 13.43
N THR A 257 24.46 -14.21 13.02
CA THR A 257 25.61 -13.43 13.49
C THR A 257 25.46 -13.00 14.95
N ALA A 258 24.23 -12.68 15.39
CA ALA A 258 23.96 -12.37 16.79
C ALA A 258 24.25 -13.57 17.70
N GLU A 259 23.85 -14.78 17.29
CA GLU A 259 24.09 -16.02 18.03
C GLU A 259 25.59 -16.32 18.17
N GLN A 260 26.34 -16.23 17.07
CA GLN A 260 27.79 -16.42 17.09
C GLN A 260 28.52 -15.38 17.98
N SER A 261 28.01 -14.14 18.04
CA SER A 261 28.61 -13.13 18.93
C SER A 261 28.35 -13.39 20.42
N ARG A 262 27.25 -14.07 20.78
CA ARG A 262 26.98 -14.47 22.17
C ARG A 262 27.96 -15.55 22.65
N GLU A 263 28.31 -16.49 21.78
CA GLU A 263 29.26 -17.55 22.09
C GLU A 263 30.68 -17.04 22.33
N HIS A 264 31.05 -15.90 21.73
CA HIS A 264 32.42 -15.37 21.83
C HIS A 264 32.62 -14.26 22.87
N SER A 265 31.65 -14.04 23.78
CA SER A 265 31.76 -13.16 24.97
C SER A 265 32.38 -11.77 24.71
N THR A 266 32.28 -11.28 23.48
CA THR A 266 32.73 -9.96 23.07
C THR A 266 31.52 -9.25 22.45
N PRO A 267 31.02 -8.17 23.05
CA PRO A 267 29.86 -7.46 22.51
C PRO A 267 30.21 -6.93 21.12
N SER A 268 29.69 -7.57 20.08
CA SER A 268 29.95 -7.15 18.70
C SER A 268 29.11 -5.90 18.42
N ALA A 269 29.79 -4.78 18.11
CA ALA A 269 29.18 -3.51 17.72
C ALA A 269 28.30 -3.60 16.44
N ILE A 270 28.27 -4.78 15.81
CA ILE A 270 27.55 -5.05 14.56
C ILE A 270 26.03 -5.13 14.82
N CYS A 271 25.61 -5.65 15.98
CA CYS A 271 24.19 -5.85 16.26
C CYS A 271 23.43 -4.53 16.53
N GLN A 272 24.12 -3.48 16.99
CA GLN A 272 23.53 -2.15 17.23
C GLN A 272 23.20 -1.36 15.96
N GLN A 273 23.70 -1.77 14.79
CA GLN A 273 23.39 -1.10 13.51
C GLN A 273 22.24 -1.74 12.74
N CYS A 274 21.72 -2.89 13.21
CA CYS A 274 20.65 -3.63 12.55
C CYS A 274 19.27 -3.42 13.21
N ILE A 275 19.20 -2.69 14.32
CA ILE A 275 17.97 -2.30 15.04
C ILE A 275 17.88 -0.78 15.03
#